data_AF-A0A267ML74-F1
#
_entry.id   AF-A0A267ML74-F1
#
_cell.length_a   1.000
_cell.length_b   1.000
_cell.length_c   1.000
_cell.angle_alpha   90.00
_cell.angle_beta   90.00
_cell.angle_gamma   90.00
#
_symmetry.space_group_name_H-M   'P 1'
#
loop_
_entity.id
_entity.type
_entity.pdbx_description
1 polymer ?
#
loop_
_entity_poly.entity_id
_entity_poly.type
_entity_poly.pdbx_seq_one_letter_code
_entity_poly.pdbx_strand_id
1 'polypeptide(L)' 'MDKAEKIMLQRAIDKYGSSYTSKIEIAKVLGISLATLYNKINKYRLLD' A
#
# COMPACT_ATOMS: atom_id res chain seq x y z
N MET A 1 -8.80 -14.32 -1.26
CA MET A 1 -8.79 -12.87 -1.57
C MET A 1 -7.60 -12.16 -0.94
N ASP A 2 -7.32 -12.34 0.35
CA ASP A 2 -6.24 -11.62 1.07
C ASP A 2 -4.80 -11.76 0.51
N LYS A 3 -4.45 -12.91 -0.11
CA LYS A 3 -3.10 -13.08 -0.71
C LYS A 3 -2.87 -12.17 -1.92
N ALA A 4 -3.88 -12.00 -2.78
CA ALA A 4 -3.75 -11.18 -3.99
C ALA A 4 -3.61 -9.69 -3.62
N GLU A 5 -4.42 -9.24 -2.64
CA GLU A 5 -4.34 -7.88 -2.11
C GLU A 5 -2.96 -7.60 -1.50
N LYS A 6 -2.43 -8.52 -0.68
CA LYS A 6 -1.09 -8.38 -0.09
C LYS A 6 -0.01 -8.24 -1.16
N ILE A 7 -0.05 -9.08 -2.20
CA ILE A 7 0.92 -9.04 -3.31
C ILE A 7 0.84 -7.73 -4.09
N MET A 8 -0.38 -7.23 -4.36
CA MET A 8 -0.56 -5.94 -5.05
C MET A 8 0.02 -4.78 -4.24
N LEU A 9 -0.24 -4.75 -2.93
CA LEU A 9 0.29 -3.72 -2.04
C LEU A 9 1.82 -3.79 -1.94
N GLN A 10 2.39 -4.98 -1.78
CA GLN A 10 3.85 -5.16 -1.73
C GLN A 10 4.49 -4.64 -3.02
N ARG A 11 3.98 -5.03 -4.19
CA ARG A 11 4.49 -4.56 -5.49
C ARG A 11 4.39 -3.04 -5.64
N ALA A 12 3.33 -2.42 -5.13
CA ALA A 12 3.19 -0.98 -5.17
C ALA A 12 4.21 -0.29 -4.25
N ILE A 13 4.43 -0.81 -3.04
CA ILE A 13 5.45 -0.32 -2.11
C ILE A 13 6.86 -0.48 -2.70
N ASP A 14 7.17 -1.64 -3.28
CA ASP A 14 8.48 -1.89 -3.90
C ASP A 14 8.73 -0.96 -5.10
N LYS A 15 7.68 -0.63 -5.85
CA LYS A 15 7.77 0.25 -7.03
C LYS A 15 7.88 1.74 -6.68
N TYR A 16 7.05 2.22 -5.76
CA TYR A 16 6.92 3.65 -5.48
C TYR A 16 7.72 4.08 -4.25
N GLY A 17 8.04 3.17 -3.34
CA GLY A 17 8.72 3.42 -2.07
C GLY A 17 7.76 3.56 -0.87
N SER A 18 8.34 3.83 0.30
CA SER A 18 7.62 3.89 1.58
C SER A 18 7.48 5.31 2.17
N SER A 19 7.94 6.34 1.46
CA SER A 19 7.80 7.73 1.90
C SER A 19 6.34 8.17 1.94
N TYR A 20 6.04 9.26 2.65
CA TYR A 20 4.68 9.83 2.69
C TYR A 20 4.15 10.15 1.28
N THR A 21 4.97 10.77 0.43
CA THR A 21 4.64 11.06 -0.97
C THR A 21 4.38 9.78 -1.77
N SER A 22 5.17 8.73 -1.54
CA SER A 22 4.98 7.42 -2.19
C SER A 22 3.65 6.80 -1.80
N LYS A 23 3.26 6.88 -0.52
CA LYS A 23 1.97 6.37 -0.02
C LYS A 23 0.79 7.12 -0.62
N ILE A 24 0.90 8.43 -0.82
CA ILE A 24 -0.12 9.21 -1.54
C ILE A 24 -0.27 8.68 -2.98
N GLU A 25 0.84 8.43 -3.66
CA GLU A 25 0.81 7.95 -5.05
C GLU A 25 0.26 6.52 -5.15
N ILE A 26 0.67 5.63 -4.25
CA ILE A 26 0.12 4.27 -4.16
C ILE A 26 -1.39 4.31 -3.94
N ALA A 27 -1.89 5.17 -3.04
CA ALA A 27 -3.32 5.28 -2.77
C ALA A 27 -4.11 5.72 -4.03
N LYS A 28 -3.58 6.71 -4.77
CA LYS A 28 -4.18 7.17 -6.04
C LYS A 28 -4.20 6.07 -7.09
N VAL A 29 -3.08 5.38 -7.31
CA VAL A 29 -2.96 4.31 -8.31
C VAL A 29 -3.89 3.14 -8.00
N LEU A 30 -4.04 2.81 -6.71
CA LEU A 30 -4.93 1.74 -6.26
C LEU A 30 -6.40 2.18 -6.15
N GLY A 31 -6.72 3.45 -6.38
CA GLY A 31 -8.09 3.97 -6.29
C GLY A 31 -8.68 3.91 -4.88
N ILE A 32 -7.85 4.01 -3.84
CA ILE A 32 -8.27 3.94 -2.42
C ILE A 32 -7.87 5.20 -1.66
N SER A 33 -8.49 5.43 -0.52
CA SER A 33 -8.07 6.51 0.37
C SER A 33 -6.70 6.23 1.00
N LEU A 34 -5.97 7.29 1.36
CA LEU A 34 -4.71 7.15 2.09
C LEU A 34 -4.90 6.41 3.42
N ALA A 35 -6.00 6.69 4.14
CA ALA A 35 -6.33 5.98 5.38
C ALA A 35 -6.53 4.47 5.15
N THR A 36 -7.22 4.10 4.07
CA THR A 36 -7.41 2.70 3.67
C THR A 36 -6.07 2.03 3.35
N LEU A 37 -5.14 2.74 2.69
CA LEU A 37 -3.80 2.24 2.44
C LEU A 37 -3.05 1.97 3.76
N TYR A 38 -3.05 2.91 4.70
CA TYR A 38 -2.42 2.72 6.03
C TYR A 38 -3.01 1.52 6.78
N ASN A 39 -4.34 1.37 6.78
CA ASN A 39 -4.99 0.23 7.41
C ASN A 39 -4.53 -1.11 6.80
N LYS A 40 -4.38 -1.17 5.47
CA LYS A 40 -3.91 -2.37 4.78
C LYS A 40 -2.43 -2.64 5.03
N ILE A 41 -1.58 -1.62 5.02
CA ILE A 41 -0.15 -1.72 5.36
C ILE A 41 0.01 -2.29 6.77
N ASN A 42 -0.75 -1.76 7.75
CA ASN A 42 -0.73 -2.22 9.13
C ASN A 42 -1.27 -3.66 9.27
N LYS A 43 -2.40 -3.98 8.60
CA LYS A 43 -2.99 -5.32 8.58
C LYS A 43 -1.99 -6.38 8.12
N TYR A 44 -1.18 -6.07 7.12
CA TYR A 44 -0.26 -7.02 6.49
C TYR A 44 1.21 -6.89 6.93
N ARG A 45 1.53 -5.91 7.78
CA ARG A 45 2.90 -5.59 8.25
C ARG A 45 3.88 -5.45 7.07
N LEU A 46 3.57 -4.55 6.14
CA LEU A 46 4.35 -4.38 4.89
C LEU A 46 5.49 -3.37 4.99
N LEU A 47 5.54 -2.60 6.08
CA LEU A 47 6.59 -1.64 6.40
C LEU A 47 7.02 -1.93 7.84
N ASP A 48 8.33 -2.08 8.04
CA ASP A 48 8.96 -2.11 9.37
C ASP A 48 9.05 -0.70 9.98
#